data_AF-F9U7W2-F1
#
_entry.id   AF-F9U7W2-F1
#
_cell.length_a   1.000
_cell.length_b   1.000
_cell.length_c   1.000
_cell.angle_alpha   90.00
_cell.angle_beta   90.00
_cell.angle_gamma   90.00
#
_symmetry.space_group_name_H-M   'P 1'
#
loop_
_entity.id
_entity.type
_entity.pdbx_description
1 polymer ?
#
loop_
_entity_poly.entity_id
_entity_poly.type
_entity_poly.pdbx_seq_one_letter_code
_entity_poly.pdbx_strand_id
1 'polypeptide(L)'
;MRDRSDPGPNGVPGHSAYRGRFAPSPTGPLHFGSLLAAMASYADARANRGIWLLRMEDLDRTREVPGAADLILRTLSALGFEWDEGVAYQSRRTDAYRDALDTLQARGLTYPCGCSRAEVARAGRSGLEGPVYPGTCRAGLALGRSARTERFRTPAGAIVFEDGIQGQQEQRVDDAVGDFVLRRADGIHAYQLAVVVDDALQGITRVVRGADLLLSTPRQILLQRALGFSRPGYAHVPLVLDANGRKLSKSLAAAPVDARDPLPALRAAWALLGQIPAPADLHLDAFWSWAIPEWRIARVPSKTAVVCPNGSSPRAREPSAHTFTPRPSNGPQSDRLQSAGPDQRHGPALLREPYPDAGPASLGNR
;
A
#
# COMPACT_ATOMS: atom_id res chain seq x y z
N MET A 1 -56.27 -25.13 8.08
CA MET A 1 -55.45 -25.91 7.13
C MET A 1 -54.55 -24.90 6.42
N ARG A 2 -53.21 -24.93 6.50
CA ARG A 2 -52.23 -26.02 6.26
C ARG A 2 -52.32 -26.62 4.86
N ASP A 3 -51.23 -26.85 4.14
CA ASP A 3 -49.83 -26.46 4.37
C ASP A 3 -49.22 -26.10 2.99
N ARG A 4 -48.06 -25.42 2.92
CA ARG A 4 -46.75 -25.97 2.47
C ARG A 4 -46.85 -27.11 1.43
N SER A 5 -45.99 -27.16 0.42
CA SER A 5 -44.57 -26.75 0.35
C SER A 5 -44.27 -26.31 -1.11
N ASP A 6 -43.22 -25.53 -1.42
CA ASP A 6 -41.86 -26.06 -1.59
C ASP A 6 -40.85 -24.90 -1.81
N PRO A 7 -39.76 -24.78 -1.01
CA PRO A 7 -38.64 -23.90 -1.32
C PRO A 7 -37.49 -24.67 -1.99
N GLY A 8 -37.12 -24.24 -3.20
CA GLY A 8 -36.06 -24.86 -4.00
C GLY A 8 -34.67 -24.95 -3.31
N PRO A 9 -33.77 -25.79 -3.83
CA PRO A 9 -32.70 -26.39 -3.03
C PRO A 9 -31.55 -25.44 -2.72
N ASN A 10 -31.27 -25.30 -1.42
CA ASN A 10 -29.92 -25.22 -0.82
C ASN A 10 -28.84 -24.50 -1.64
N GLY A 11 -29.00 -23.19 -1.78
CA GLY A 11 -27.84 -22.30 -1.87
C GLY A 11 -27.09 -22.32 -0.55
N VAL A 12 -26.15 -23.27 -0.37
CA VAL A 12 -25.13 -23.19 0.68
C VAL A 12 -24.49 -21.80 0.55
N PRO A 13 -24.35 -21.01 1.63
CA PRO A 13 -23.62 -19.75 1.55
C PRO A 13 -22.17 -20.10 1.22
N GLY A 14 -21.82 -20.01 -0.06
CA GLY A 14 -20.48 -20.28 -0.54
C GLY A 14 -19.54 -19.38 0.23
N HIS A 15 -18.65 -19.99 1.02
CA HIS A 15 -17.57 -19.27 1.67
C HIS A 15 -16.79 -18.57 0.56
N SER A 16 -17.01 -17.25 0.42
CA SER A 16 -16.35 -16.46 -0.62
C SER A 16 -14.85 -16.69 -0.47
N ALA A 17 -14.24 -17.23 -1.53
CA ALA A 17 -12.87 -17.67 -1.49
C ALA A 17 -11.97 -16.53 -0.97
N TYR A 18 -10.96 -16.85 -0.17
CA TYR A 18 -10.10 -15.82 0.40
C TYR A 18 -9.51 -14.97 -0.73
N ARG A 19 -9.69 -13.65 -0.65
CA ARG A 19 -9.11 -12.65 -1.56
C ARG A 19 -8.50 -11.54 -0.71
N GLY A 20 -7.17 -11.47 -0.72
CA GLY A 20 -6.38 -10.42 -0.08
C GLY A 20 -5.65 -9.57 -1.12
N ARG A 21 -5.02 -8.49 -0.66
CA ARG A 21 -4.19 -7.65 -1.52
C ARG A 21 -3.09 -6.91 -0.78
N PHE A 22 -1.96 -6.69 -1.45
CA PHE A 22 -1.00 -5.66 -1.10
C PHE A 22 -1.21 -4.45 -2.01
N ALA A 23 -1.35 -3.27 -1.40
CA ALA A 23 -1.74 -2.04 -2.09
C ALA A 23 -0.79 -0.88 -1.77
N PRO A 24 0.43 -0.86 -2.34
CA PRO A 24 1.42 0.19 -2.10
C PRO A 24 1.16 1.45 -2.94
N SER A 25 1.45 2.63 -2.40
CA SER A 25 1.60 3.86 -3.20
C SER A 25 3.03 3.94 -3.79
N PRO A 26 3.21 4.26 -5.08
CA PRO A 26 4.53 4.34 -5.73
C PRO A 26 5.28 5.65 -5.41
N THR A 27 5.38 6.03 -4.14
CA THR A 27 6.07 7.26 -3.68
C THR A 27 7.55 7.04 -3.35
N GLY A 28 8.14 5.94 -3.86
CA GLY A 28 9.49 5.50 -3.55
C GLY A 28 9.64 3.97 -3.67
N PRO A 29 10.86 3.42 -3.48
CA PRO A 29 11.11 1.98 -3.52
C PRO A 29 10.41 1.22 -2.38
N LEU A 30 10.29 -0.10 -2.52
CA LEU A 30 9.79 -0.97 -1.44
C LEU A 30 10.75 -0.90 -0.24
N HIS A 31 10.28 -0.29 0.85
CA HIS A 31 10.99 -0.24 2.12
C HIS A 31 10.56 -1.36 3.06
N PHE A 32 11.39 -1.68 4.06
CA PHE A 32 11.19 -2.82 4.96
C PHE A 32 9.83 -2.84 5.69
N GLY A 33 9.32 -1.69 6.16
CA GLY A 33 7.97 -1.62 6.75
C GLY A 33 6.82 -1.98 5.78
N SER A 34 6.98 -1.76 4.47
CA SER A 34 6.00 -2.15 3.45
C SER A 34 6.16 -3.62 3.07
N LEU A 35 7.38 -4.16 3.11
CA LEU A 35 7.62 -5.60 3.01
C LEU A 35 6.89 -6.37 4.13
N LEU A 36 6.84 -5.83 5.36
CA LEU A 36 6.11 -6.48 6.46
C LEU A 36 4.61 -6.66 6.15
N ALA A 37 3.97 -5.64 5.56
CA ALA A 37 2.57 -5.69 5.13
C ALA A 37 2.37 -6.58 3.89
N ALA A 38 3.30 -6.56 2.93
CA ALA A 38 3.28 -7.48 1.78
C ALA A 38 3.37 -8.95 2.24
N MET A 39 4.36 -9.27 3.09
CA MET A 39 4.57 -10.60 3.66
C MET A 39 3.35 -11.12 4.41
N ALA A 40 2.80 -10.33 5.34
CA ALA A 40 1.64 -10.76 6.13
C ALA A 40 0.39 -10.96 5.26
N SER A 41 0.12 -10.04 4.32
CA SER A 41 -1.06 -10.16 3.44
C SER A 41 -0.93 -11.33 2.46
N TYR A 42 0.28 -11.63 1.99
CA TYR A 42 0.58 -12.76 1.14
C TYR A 42 0.48 -14.09 1.89
N ALA A 43 1.13 -14.20 3.05
CA ALA A 43 1.11 -15.41 3.87
C ALA A 43 -0.32 -15.74 4.35
N ASP A 44 -1.10 -14.74 4.79
CA ASP A 44 -2.50 -14.95 5.19
C ASP A 44 -3.36 -15.40 3.99
N ALA A 45 -3.11 -14.87 2.79
CA ALA A 45 -3.80 -15.33 1.59
C ALA A 45 -3.46 -16.79 1.21
N ARG A 46 -2.17 -17.10 1.10
CA ARG A 46 -1.71 -18.42 0.68
C ARG A 46 -2.03 -19.52 1.71
N ALA A 47 -1.91 -19.22 3.01
CA ALA A 47 -2.27 -20.17 4.07
C ALA A 47 -3.78 -20.50 4.06
N ASN A 48 -4.63 -19.56 3.66
CA ASN A 48 -6.06 -19.77 3.47
C ASN A 48 -6.44 -20.25 2.06
N ARG A 49 -5.47 -20.70 1.24
CA ARG A 49 -5.65 -21.15 -0.15
C ARG A 49 -6.38 -20.12 -1.04
N GLY A 50 -6.12 -18.85 -0.76
CA GLY A 50 -6.72 -17.70 -1.40
C GLY A 50 -5.88 -17.07 -2.49
N ILE A 51 -6.50 -16.07 -3.10
CA ILE A 51 -5.89 -15.17 -4.08
C ILE A 51 -5.29 -13.95 -3.37
N TRP A 52 -4.13 -13.51 -3.84
CA TRP A 52 -3.43 -12.31 -3.41
C TRP A 52 -3.19 -11.38 -4.61
N LEU A 53 -3.75 -10.18 -4.53
CA LEU A 53 -3.72 -9.18 -5.60
C LEU A 53 -2.68 -8.08 -5.32
N LEU A 54 -2.19 -7.46 -6.39
CA LEU A 54 -1.46 -6.20 -6.31
C LEU A 54 -2.28 -5.03 -6.88
N ARG A 55 -2.26 -3.91 -6.16
CA ARG A 55 -2.86 -2.64 -6.61
C ARG A 55 -1.94 -1.46 -6.31
N MET A 56 -1.48 -0.75 -7.33
CA MET A 56 -0.74 0.50 -7.15
C MET A 56 -1.71 1.62 -6.78
N GLU A 57 -1.53 2.20 -5.59
CA GLU A 57 -2.33 3.33 -5.09
C GLU A 57 -1.73 4.66 -5.57
N ASP A 58 -1.80 4.86 -6.89
CA ASP A 58 -1.16 5.92 -7.68
C ASP A 58 -2.09 7.11 -8.01
N LEU A 59 -3.10 7.34 -7.16
CA LEU A 59 -4.08 8.44 -7.28
C LEU A 59 -3.47 9.84 -7.31
N ASP A 60 -2.38 10.03 -6.56
CA ASP A 60 -1.77 11.33 -6.33
C ASP A 60 -0.43 11.43 -7.05
N ARG A 61 -0.50 11.61 -8.36
CA ARG A 61 0.64 11.74 -9.28
C ARG A 61 1.70 12.77 -8.81
N THR A 62 1.31 13.76 -8.00
CA THR A 62 2.25 14.76 -7.44
C THR A 62 3.23 14.19 -6.41
N ARG A 63 2.93 13.00 -5.86
CA ARG A 63 3.76 12.30 -4.87
C ARG A 63 4.39 11.02 -5.44
N GLU A 64 4.10 10.68 -6.68
CA GLU A 64 4.67 9.52 -7.35
C GLU A 64 6.14 9.77 -7.71
N VAL A 65 6.97 8.74 -7.54
CA VAL A 65 8.36 8.75 -7.99
C VAL A 65 8.44 7.95 -9.29
N PRO A 66 8.88 8.54 -10.43
CA PRO A 66 8.97 7.83 -11.70
C PRO A 66 9.75 6.50 -11.58
N GLY A 67 9.18 5.43 -12.13
CA GLY A 67 9.75 4.07 -12.07
C GLY A 67 9.63 3.35 -10.72
N ALA A 68 9.07 3.98 -9.68
CA ALA A 68 8.90 3.35 -8.37
C ALA A 68 7.91 2.18 -8.38
N ALA A 69 6.82 2.28 -9.15
CA ALA A 69 5.86 1.17 -9.32
C ALA A 69 6.56 -0.09 -9.88
N ASP A 70 7.32 0.06 -10.98
CA ASP A 70 8.03 -1.06 -11.60
C ASP A 70 9.14 -1.60 -10.69
N LEU A 71 9.80 -0.74 -9.92
CA LEU A 71 10.80 -1.15 -8.95
C LEU A 71 10.16 -1.98 -7.81
N ILE A 72 9.01 -1.55 -7.28
CA ILE A 72 8.25 -2.34 -6.29
C ILE A 72 7.89 -3.72 -6.86
N LEU A 73 7.37 -3.78 -8.10
CA LEU A 73 7.01 -5.04 -8.76
C LEU A 73 8.23 -5.97 -8.95
N ARG A 74 9.36 -5.44 -9.44
CA ARG A 74 10.60 -6.21 -9.58
C ARG A 74 11.14 -6.69 -8.24
N THR A 75 11.12 -5.86 -7.20
CA THR A 75 11.56 -6.26 -5.85
C THR A 75 10.66 -7.35 -5.28
N LEU A 76 9.33 -7.25 -5.41
CA LEU A 76 8.40 -8.30 -4.95
C LEU A 76 8.65 -9.62 -5.69
N SER A 77 8.79 -9.59 -7.02
CA SER A 77 9.11 -10.78 -7.82
C SER A 77 10.46 -11.41 -7.42
N ALA A 78 11.50 -10.61 -7.20
CA ALA A 78 12.80 -11.08 -6.72
C ALA A 78 12.77 -11.65 -5.29
N LEU A 79 11.77 -11.28 -4.48
CA LEU A 79 11.50 -11.86 -3.16
C LEU A 79 10.57 -13.10 -3.23
N GLY A 80 10.22 -13.59 -4.42
CA GLY A 80 9.36 -14.77 -4.62
C GLY A 80 7.88 -14.53 -4.35
N PHE A 81 7.41 -13.28 -4.33
CA PHE A 81 5.97 -12.99 -4.24
C PHE A 81 5.30 -13.19 -5.60
N GLU A 82 4.23 -13.98 -5.62
CA GLU A 82 3.42 -14.25 -6.81
C GLU A 82 2.00 -13.70 -6.60
N TRP A 83 1.51 -12.88 -7.54
CA TRP A 83 0.15 -12.33 -7.51
C TRP A 83 -0.69 -12.94 -8.64
N ASP A 84 -1.95 -13.28 -8.35
CA ASP A 84 -2.73 -14.18 -9.23
C ASP A 84 -3.42 -13.50 -10.42
N GLU A 85 -3.55 -12.18 -10.40
CA GLU A 85 -4.25 -11.39 -11.41
C GLU A 85 -3.43 -10.16 -11.81
N GLY A 86 -3.78 -9.53 -12.95
CA GLY A 86 -3.10 -8.32 -13.42
C GLY A 86 -3.08 -7.19 -12.39
N VAL A 87 -1.93 -6.50 -12.29
CA VAL A 87 -1.75 -5.38 -11.35
C VAL A 87 -2.75 -4.26 -11.65
N ALA A 88 -3.56 -3.91 -10.65
CA ALA A 88 -4.49 -2.79 -10.76
C ALA A 88 -3.77 -1.44 -10.49
N TYR A 89 -4.19 -0.37 -11.16
CA TYR A 89 -3.68 0.99 -10.97
C TYR A 89 -4.86 1.93 -10.71
N GLN A 90 -4.88 2.61 -9.56
CA GLN A 90 -6.00 3.48 -9.17
C GLN A 90 -6.16 4.68 -10.10
N SER A 91 -5.07 5.18 -10.66
CA SER A 91 -5.04 6.22 -11.69
C SER A 91 -5.87 5.92 -12.93
N ARG A 92 -6.13 4.64 -13.23
CA ARG A 92 -6.94 4.18 -14.38
C ARG A 92 -8.40 3.91 -14.02
N ARG A 93 -8.84 4.31 -12.82
CA ARG A 93 -10.12 3.89 -12.21
C ARG A 93 -10.94 5.07 -11.69
N THR A 94 -10.61 6.29 -12.14
CA THR A 94 -11.27 7.54 -11.74
C THR A 94 -12.77 7.57 -11.98
N ASP A 95 -13.25 6.87 -13.01
CA ASP A 95 -14.68 6.73 -13.32
C ASP A 95 -15.41 5.97 -12.21
N ALA A 96 -14.91 4.80 -11.78
CA ALA A 96 -15.53 4.04 -10.69
C ALA A 96 -15.62 4.83 -9.37
N TYR A 97 -14.67 5.73 -9.12
CA TYR A 97 -14.70 6.61 -7.94
C TYR A 97 -15.71 7.76 -8.09
N ARG A 98 -15.86 8.30 -9.30
CA ARG A 98 -16.91 9.29 -9.62
C ARG A 98 -18.28 8.64 -9.45
N ASP A 99 -18.53 7.49 -10.08
CA ASP A 99 -19.84 6.84 -10.07
C ASP A 99 -20.27 6.44 -8.63
N ALA A 100 -19.30 6.05 -7.79
CA ALA A 100 -19.52 5.84 -6.35
C ALA A 100 -19.80 7.15 -5.58
N LEU A 101 -19.16 8.26 -5.93
CA LEU A 101 -19.44 9.57 -5.34
C LEU A 101 -20.82 10.08 -5.73
N ASP A 102 -21.18 9.96 -7.02
CA ASP A 102 -22.48 10.33 -7.57
C ASP A 102 -23.61 9.51 -6.91
N THR A 103 -23.36 8.22 -6.64
CA THR A 103 -24.27 7.35 -5.86
C THR A 103 -24.48 7.88 -4.43
N LEU A 104 -23.43 8.36 -3.76
CA LEU A 104 -23.55 8.94 -2.41
C LEU A 104 -24.24 10.31 -2.42
N GLN A 105 -23.99 11.12 -3.45
CA GLN A 105 -24.66 12.41 -3.69
C GLN A 105 -26.17 12.23 -3.92
N ALA A 106 -26.56 11.30 -4.80
CA ALA A 106 -27.96 10.98 -5.08
C ALA A 106 -28.72 10.48 -3.83
N ARG A 107 -28.01 9.88 -2.86
CA ARG A 107 -28.55 9.45 -1.56
C ARG A 107 -28.52 10.55 -0.47
N GLY A 108 -28.06 11.77 -0.78
CA GLY A 108 -27.92 12.87 0.19
C GLY A 108 -26.83 12.66 1.26
N LEU A 109 -25.94 11.69 1.05
CA LEU A 109 -24.91 11.26 2.01
C LEU A 109 -23.61 12.08 1.91
N THR A 110 -23.57 13.09 1.05
CA THR A 110 -22.46 14.04 0.94
C THR A 110 -22.96 15.48 0.94
N TYR A 111 -22.02 16.43 0.92
CA TYR A 111 -22.28 17.83 0.61
C TYR A 111 -21.01 18.56 0.16
N PRO A 112 -21.15 19.62 -0.65
CA PRO A 112 -20.04 20.49 -1.02
C PRO A 112 -19.60 21.36 0.16
N CYS A 113 -18.28 21.46 0.36
CA CYS A 113 -17.66 22.27 1.39
C CYS A 113 -16.72 23.30 0.76
N GLY A 114 -16.90 24.57 1.10
CA GLY A 114 -16.06 25.69 0.64
C GLY A 114 -14.88 26.03 1.56
N CYS A 115 -14.73 25.35 2.70
CA CYS A 115 -13.68 25.62 3.68
C CYS A 115 -12.27 25.26 3.16
N SER A 116 -11.32 26.17 3.36
CA SER A 116 -9.89 25.92 3.23
C SER A 116 -9.36 25.04 4.38
N ARG A 117 -8.17 24.45 4.19
CA ARG A 117 -7.48 23.70 5.26
C ARG A 117 -7.21 24.57 6.49
N ALA A 118 -6.86 25.84 6.30
CA ALA A 118 -6.58 26.79 7.39
C ALA A 118 -7.84 27.13 8.20
N GLU A 119 -8.99 27.34 7.55
CA GLU A 119 -10.26 27.53 8.26
C GLU A 119 -10.65 26.31 9.10
N VAL A 120 -10.50 25.10 8.54
CA VAL A 120 -10.77 23.85 9.27
C VAL A 120 -9.81 23.66 10.43
N ALA A 121 -8.53 23.98 10.28
CA ALA A 121 -7.55 23.89 11.35
C ALA A 121 -7.77 24.92 12.47
N ARG A 122 -8.32 26.10 12.15
CA ARG A 122 -8.62 27.16 13.13
C ARG A 122 -9.93 26.92 13.90
N ALA A 123 -10.94 26.35 13.24
CA ALA A 123 -12.29 26.17 13.81
C ALA A 123 -12.58 24.74 14.28
N GLY A 124 -11.82 23.74 13.82
CA GLY A 124 -11.93 22.35 14.25
C GLY A 124 -11.15 22.10 15.54
N ARG A 125 -11.73 21.31 16.46
CA ARG A 125 -11.01 20.78 17.62
C ARG A 125 -9.95 19.77 17.19
N SER A 126 -8.91 19.59 17.99
CA SER A 126 -7.94 18.50 17.80
C SER A 126 -8.64 17.13 17.87
N GLY A 127 -8.52 16.32 16.82
CA GLY A 127 -8.96 14.93 16.76
C GLY A 127 -7.79 13.97 16.53
N LEU A 128 -8.09 12.68 16.39
CA LEU A 128 -7.08 11.61 16.38
C LEU A 128 -6.09 11.68 15.20
N GLU A 129 -6.53 12.20 14.06
CA GLU A 129 -5.72 12.31 12.82
C GLU A 129 -5.65 13.75 12.30
N GLY A 130 -5.84 14.74 13.20
CA GLY A 130 -5.85 16.17 12.88
C GLY A 130 -7.18 16.84 13.25
N PRO A 131 -7.41 18.09 12.78
CA PRO A 131 -8.59 18.86 13.15
C PRO A 131 -9.90 18.20 12.70
N VAL A 132 -10.80 17.96 13.65
CA VAL A 132 -12.16 17.46 13.42
C VAL A 132 -12.94 18.51 12.62
N TYR A 133 -13.58 18.13 11.52
CA TYR A 133 -14.32 19.11 10.71
C TYR A 133 -15.51 19.68 11.50
N PRO A 134 -15.60 21.01 11.71
CA PRO A 134 -16.61 21.64 12.57
C PRO A 134 -18.02 21.73 11.95
N GLY A 135 -18.28 21.07 10.82
CA GLY A 135 -19.62 21.03 10.21
C GLY A 135 -20.05 22.32 9.48
N THR A 136 -19.15 23.30 9.27
CA THR A 136 -19.48 24.65 8.77
C THR A 136 -20.32 24.68 7.49
N CYS A 137 -20.11 23.75 6.55
CA CYS A 137 -20.88 23.66 5.31
C CYS A 137 -21.96 22.56 5.31
N ARG A 138 -22.20 21.86 6.43
CA ARG A 138 -23.10 20.69 6.53
C ARG A 138 -24.58 21.03 6.24
N ALA A 139 -24.95 22.30 6.43
CA ALA A 139 -26.25 22.88 6.13
C ALA A 139 -26.30 23.64 4.78
N GLY A 140 -25.20 23.67 4.01
CA GLY A 140 -25.08 24.40 2.75
C GLY A 140 -23.83 25.28 2.68
N LEU A 141 -23.55 25.81 1.49
CA LEU A 141 -22.51 26.82 1.28
C LEU A 141 -23.06 28.21 1.62
N ALA A 142 -22.28 29.01 2.37
CA ALA A 142 -22.60 30.41 2.57
C ALA A 142 -22.53 31.19 1.25
N LEU A 143 -23.34 32.25 1.12
CA LEU A 143 -23.41 33.09 -0.07
C LEU A 143 -22.01 33.58 -0.49
N GLY A 144 -21.70 33.50 -1.79
CA GLY A 144 -20.39 33.88 -2.34
C GLY A 144 -19.28 32.83 -2.16
N ARG A 145 -19.50 31.71 -1.46
CA ARG A 145 -18.52 30.61 -1.36
C ARG A 145 -18.71 29.60 -2.48
N SER A 146 -17.63 29.27 -3.20
CA SER A 146 -17.58 28.14 -4.12
C SER A 146 -17.34 26.81 -3.39
N ALA A 147 -17.81 25.71 -3.98
CA ALA A 147 -17.46 24.37 -3.54
C ALA A 147 -15.96 24.11 -3.77
N ARG A 148 -15.26 23.59 -2.75
CA ARG A 148 -13.84 23.21 -2.83
C ARG A 148 -13.61 21.73 -2.61
N THR A 149 -14.42 21.06 -1.80
CA THR A 149 -14.28 19.63 -1.50
C THR A 149 -15.63 19.01 -1.35
N GLU A 150 -15.81 17.77 -1.80
CA GLU A 150 -16.99 16.98 -1.45
C GLU A 150 -16.71 16.23 -0.14
N ARG A 151 -17.61 16.34 0.85
CA ARG A 151 -17.48 15.67 2.15
C ARG A 151 -18.56 14.62 2.36
N PHE A 152 -18.19 13.52 2.99
CA PHE A 152 -19.15 12.54 3.51
C PHE A 152 -19.87 13.11 4.72
N ARG A 153 -21.19 12.96 4.76
CA ARG A 153 -22.04 13.31 5.91
C ARG A 153 -21.96 12.16 6.92
N THR A 154 -20.95 12.19 7.78
CA THR A 154 -20.73 11.18 8.81
C THR A 154 -21.97 11.10 9.72
N PRO A 155 -22.59 9.90 9.85
CA PRO A 155 -23.70 9.68 10.78
C PRO A 155 -23.16 9.56 12.21
N ALA A 156 -24.00 9.90 13.19
CA ALA A 156 -23.65 9.72 14.60
C ALA A 156 -23.64 8.23 14.99
N GLY A 157 -22.70 7.85 15.85
CA GLY A 157 -22.66 6.52 16.45
C GLY A 157 -21.28 5.86 16.42
N ALA A 158 -21.11 4.85 17.25
CA ALA A 158 -19.90 4.05 17.31
C ALA A 158 -19.82 3.06 16.14
N ILE A 159 -18.63 2.92 15.58
CA ILE A 159 -18.27 1.84 14.65
C ILE A 159 -17.38 0.86 15.41
N VAL A 160 -17.93 -0.31 15.71
CA VAL A 160 -17.22 -1.44 16.33
C VAL A 160 -16.83 -2.45 15.25
N PHE A 161 -15.59 -2.92 15.28
CA PHE A 161 -15.13 -4.05 14.48
C PHE A 161 -14.08 -4.87 15.23
N GLU A 162 -13.99 -6.16 14.91
CA GLU A 162 -12.91 -7.02 15.40
C GLU A 162 -11.73 -6.95 14.44
N ASP A 163 -10.54 -6.61 14.94
CA ASP A 163 -9.30 -6.73 14.17
C ASP A 163 -8.61 -8.07 14.47
N GLY A 164 -8.25 -8.81 13.42
CA GLY A 164 -7.63 -10.13 13.54
C GLY A 164 -6.24 -10.17 14.19
N ILE A 165 -5.65 -9.02 14.54
CA ILE A 165 -4.37 -8.90 15.28
C ILE A 165 -4.52 -7.96 16.49
N GLN A 166 -5.18 -6.82 16.33
CA GLN A 166 -5.30 -5.78 17.37
C GLN A 166 -6.53 -5.95 18.28
N GLY A 167 -7.39 -6.96 18.02
CA GLY A 167 -8.61 -7.22 18.80
C GLY A 167 -9.73 -6.22 18.53
N GLN A 168 -10.75 -6.20 19.40
CA GLN A 168 -11.89 -5.30 19.29
C GLN A 168 -11.49 -3.81 19.23
N GLN A 169 -11.98 -3.11 18.21
CA GLN A 169 -11.79 -1.68 17.98
C GLN A 169 -13.14 -0.96 18.01
N GLU A 170 -13.18 0.23 18.58
CA GLU A 170 -14.34 1.12 18.56
C GLU A 170 -13.93 2.56 18.22
N GLN A 171 -14.69 3.23 17.35
CA GLN A 171 -14.53 4.67 17.10
C GLN A 171 -15.88 5.34 16.82
N ARG A 172 -16.13 6.46 17.51
CA ARG A 172 -17.13 7.46 17.10
C ARG A 172 -16.53 8.36 16.02
N VAL A 173 -16.80 8.06 14.75
CA VAL A 173 -16.19 8.77 13.62
C VAL A 173 -16.70 10.22 13.54
N ASP A 174 -17.96 10.45 13.91
CA ASP A 174 -18.59 11.76 14.02
C ASP A 174 -17.87 12.69 14.99
N ASP A 175 -17.34 12.13 16.09
CA ASP A 175 -16.58 12.88 17.09
C ASP A 175 -15.08 12.95 16.78
N ALA A 176 -14.45 11.81 16.48
CA ALA A 176 -12.99 11.70 16.35
C ALA A 176 -12.42 12.28 15.04
N VAL A 177 -13.26 12.46 14.01
CA VAL A 177 -12.87 12.94 12.66
C VAL A 177 -13.88 13.94 12.09
N GLY A 178 -15.18 13.71 12.30
CA GLY A 178 -16.26 14.46 11.68
C GLY A 178 -16.46 14.10 10.21
N ASP A 179 -16.96 15.06 9.43
CA ASP A 179 -17.26 14.89 8.01
C ASP A 179 -15.98 14.94 7.16
N PHE A 180 -15.50 13.77 6.74
CA PHE A 180 -14.25 13.62 6.01
C PHE A 180 -14.41 13.84 4.50
N VAL A 181 -13.33 14.23 3.84
CA VAL A 181 -13.33 14.55 2.40
C VAL A 181 -13.36 13.27 1.57
N LEU A 182 -14.22 13.24 0.54
CA LEU A 182 -14.26 12.21 -0.50
C LEU A 182 -13.66 12.68 -1.83
N ARG A 183 -13.75 13.99 -2.13
CA ARG A 183 -13.10 14.59 -3.30
C ARG A 183 -12.39 15.89 -2.91
N ARG A 184 -11.10 15.98 -3.23
CA ARG A 184 -10.20 17.11 -2.93
C ARG A 184 -10.45 18.30 -3.86
N ALA A 185 -9.87 19.45 -3.51
CA ALA A 185 -9.96 20.69 -4.29
C ALA A 185 -9.13 20.70 -5.58
N ASP A 186 -8.19 19.78 -5.72
CA ASP A 186 -7.48 19.45 -6.96
C ASP A 186 -8.23 18.39 -7.79
N GLY A 187 -9.48 18.06 -7.42
CA GLY A 187 -10.33 17.09 -8.11
C GLY A 187 -10.05 15.62 -7.77
N ILE A 188 -8.93 15.31 -7.11
CA ILE A 188 -8.49 13.94 -6.79
C ILE A 188 -9.43 13.31 -5.75
N HIS A 189 -9.86 12.07 -6.00
CA HIS A 189 -10.64 11.29 -5.05
C HIS A 189 -9.80 10.92 -3.82
N ALA A 190 -10.39 11.04 -2.64
CA ALA A 190 -9.70 10.74 -1.39
C ALA A 190 -9.49 9.23 -1.22
N TYR A 191 -8.37 8.86 -0.61
CA TYR A 191 -7.99 7.47 -0.31
C TYR A 191 -9.15 6.65 0.28
N GLN A 192 -9.92 7.22 1.22
CA GLN A 192 -11.02 6.51 1.89
C GLN A 192 -12.11 6.03 0.92
N LEU A 193 -12.41 6.79 -0.14
CA LEU A 193 -13.37 6.40 -1.17
C LEU A 193 -12.76 5.34 -2.09
N ALA A 194 -11.59 5.64 -2.66
CA ALA A 194 -10.97 4.80 -3.68
C ALA A 194 -10.63 3.40 -3.17
N VAL A 195 -10.08 3.28 -1.95
CA VAL A 195 -9.76 1.97 -1.36
C VAL A 195 -11.01 1.12 -1.10
N VAL A 196 -12.13 1.73 -0.73
CA VAL A 196 -13.40 1.03 -0.50
C VAL A 196 -14.02 0.56 -1.81
N VAL A 197 -14.00 1.40 -2.84
CA VAL A 197 -14.49 1.05 -4.18
C VAL A 197 -13.65 -0.07 -4.79
N ASP A 198 -12.32 0.00 -4.67
CA ASP A 198 -11.44 -1.02 -5.24
C ASP A 198 -11.43 -2.33 -4.47
N ASP A 199 -11.43 -2.29 -3.14
CA ASP A 199 -11.53 -3.51 -2.34
C ASP A 199 -12.88 -4.22 -2.60
N ALA A 200 -13.98 -3.47 -2.82
CA ALA A 200 -15.27 -4.05 -3.23
C ALA A 200 -15.25 -4.62 -4.66
N LEU A 201 -14.77 -3.86 -5.66
CA LEU A 201 -14.76 -4.28 -7.07
C LEU A 201 -13.74 -5.40 -7.37
N GLN A 202 -12.69 -5.55 -6.56
CA GLN A 202 -11.78 -6.70 -6.62
C GLN A 202 -12.24 -7.90 -5.77
N GLY A 203 -13.39 -7.79 -5.08
CA GLY A 203 -13.94 -8.85 -4.24
C GLY A 203 -13.07 -9.19 -3.03
N ILE A 204 -12.34 -8.22 -2.46
CA ILE A 204 -11.47 -8.43 -1.31
C ILE A 204 -12.29 -8.88 -0.11
N THR A 205 -11.97 -10.06 0.43
CA THR A 205 -12.61 -10.61 1.64
C THR A 205 -11.78 -10.38 2.90
N ARG A 206 -10.47 -10.07 2.77
CA ARG A 206 -9.59 -9.80 3.91
C ARG A 206 -8.52 -8.75 3.62
N VAL A 207 -8.49 -7.70 4.45
CA VAL A 207 -7.54 -6.59 4.37
C VAL A 207 -6.51 -6.73 5.50
N VAL A 208 -5.33 -7.25 5.15
CA VAL A 208 -4.15 -7.29 6.03
C VAL A 208 -3.23 -6.13 5.63
N ARG A 209 -2.96 -5.20 6.56
CA ARG A 209 -2.19 -3.95 6.26
C ARG A 209 -1.52 -3.36 7.50
N GLY A 210 -0.70 -2.32 7.34
CA GLY A 210 -0.03 -1.63 8.46
C GLY A 210 -1.00 -0.93 9.41
N ALA A 211 -0.68 -0.94 10.72
CA ALA A 211 -1.49 -0.36 11.79
C ALA A 211 -1.59 1.19 11.76
N ASP A 212 -0.86 1.87 10.87
CA ASP A 212 -1.10 3.29 10.59
C ASP A 212 -2.44 3.54 9.90
N LEU A 213 -3.04 2.51 9.31
CA LEU A 213 -4.36 2.58 8.68
C LEU A 213 -5.49 2.05 9.58
N LEU A 214 -5.19 1.66 10.83
CA LEU A 214 -6.17 1.14 11.79
C LEU A 214 -7.32 2.14 12.01
N LEU A 215 -7.00 3.41 12.30
CA LEU A 215 -7.95 4.51 12.48
C LEU A 215 -8.70 4.92 11.21
N SER A 216 -8.26 4.48 10.03
CA SER A 216 -9.03 4.67 8.79
C SER A 216 -10.15 3.64 8.62
N THR A 217 -10.07 2.48 9.28
CA THR A 217 -11.02 1.37 9.11
C THR A 217 -12.47 1.76 9.42
N PRO A 218 -12.80 2.50 10.51
CA PRO A 218 -14.16 2.93 10.78
C PRO A 218 -14.79 3.81 9.69
N ARG A 219 -14.01 4.72 9.08
CA ARG A 219 -14.45 5.53 7.92
C ARG A 219 -14.76 4.66 6.70
N GLN A 220 -13.95 3.63 6.48
CA GLN A 220 -14.11 2.70 5.36
C GLN A 220 -15.34 1.81 5.55
N ILE A 221 -15.60 1.35 6.78
CA ILE A 221 -16.83 0.63 7.14
C ILE A 221 -18.08 1.51 6.94
N LEU A 222 -18.03 2.80 7.27
CA LEU A 222 -19.12 3.74 6.99
C LEU A 222 -19.39 3.86 5.48
N LEU A 223 -18.35 3.99 4.66
CA LEU A 223 -18.51 4.07 3.20
C LEU A 223 -19.02 2.75 2.60
N GLN A 224 -18.53 1.59 3.07
CA GLN A 224 -19.05 0.28 2.66
C GLN A 224 -20.56 0.18 2.92
N ARG A 225 -21.00 0.53 4.13
CA ARG A 225 -22.43 0.57 4.49
C ARG A 225 -23.22 1.55 3.61
N ALA A 226 -22.68 2.75 3.36
CA ALA A 226 -23.34 3.79 2.57
C ALA A 226 -23.48 3.43 1.09
N LEU A 227 -22.52 2.68 0.53
CA LEU A 227 -22.51 2.19 -0.85
C LEU A 227 -23.26 0.85 -1.01
N GLY A 228 -23.41 0.06 0.06
CA GLY A 228 -24.01 -1.27 0.04
C GLY A 228 -23.01 -2.39 -0.25
N PHE A 229 -21.71 -2.15 -0.03
CA PHE A 229 -20.65 -3.14 -0.23
C PHE A 229 -20.48 -4.07 0.97
N SER A 230 -19.98 -5.28 0.71
CA SER A 230 -19.58 -6.22 1.75
C SER A 230 -18.41 -5.67 2.57
N ARG A 231 -18.42 -5.94 3.88
CA ARG A 231 -17.32 -5.59 4.78
C ARG A 231 -16.30 -6.74 4.82
N PRO A 232 -15.04 -6.54 4.41
CA PRO A 232 -13.99 -7.54 4.56
C PRO A 232 -13.60 -7.74 6.04
N GLY A 233 -12.94 -8.84 6.34
CA GLY A 233 -12.18 -8.98 7.59
C GLY A 233 -10.98 -8.03 7.59
N TYR A 234 -10.62 -7.48 8.74
CA TYR A 234 -9.46 -6.60 8.90
C TYR A 234 -8.42 -7.25 9.83
N ALA A 235 -7.14 -7.03 9.53
CA ALA A 235 -6.04 -7.36 10.43
C ALA A 235 -4.91 -6.32 10.24
N HIS A 236 -4.48 -5.68 11.32
CA HIS A 236 -3.48 -4.62 11.26
C HIS A 236 -2.13 -5.05 11.84
N VAL A 237 -1.11 -5.19 10.99
CA VAL A 237 0.25 -5.55 11.40
C VAL A 237 0.99 -4.35 12.02
N PRO A 238 1.93 -4.59 12.97
CA PRO A 238 2.67 -3.51 13.60
C PRO A 238 3.45 -2.63 12.61
N LEU A 239 3.57 -1.35 12.92
CA LEU A 239 4.52 -0.46 12.24
C LEU A 239 5.94 -0.73 12.68
N VAL A 240 6.87 -0.85 11.72
CA VAL A 240 8.30 -0.92 12.02
C VAL A 240 8.83 0.48 12.36
N LEU A 241 9.47 0.61 13.52
CA LEU A 241 10.14 1.81 14.01
C LEU A 241 11.67 1.67 13.93
N ASP A 242 12.38 2.79 13.83
CA ASP A 242 13.82 2.87 14.06
C ASP A 242 14.16 2.86 15.57
N ALA A 243 15.45 2.85 15.91
CA ALA A 243 15.92 2.88 17.30
C ALA A 243 15.47 4.14 18.09
N ASN A 244 15.03 5.21 17.41
CA ASN A 244 14.56 6.44 18.01
C ASN A 244 13.02 6.50 18.10
N GLY A 245 12.32 5.39 17.82
CA GLY A 245 10.86 5.33 17.80
C GLY A 245 10.20 6.04 16.61
N ARG A 246 10.96 6.50 15.61
CA ARG A 246 10.39 7.09 14.38
C ARG A 246 9.93 5.96 13.46
N LYS A 247 8.85 6.17 12.67
CA LYS A 247 8.46 5.21 11.63
C LYS A 247 9.64 4.96 10.70
N LEU A 248 10.09 3.71 10.58
CA LEU A 248 11.31 3.36 9.85
C LEU A 248 11.25 3.88 8.41
N SER A 249 10.08 3.75 7.76
CA SER A 249 9.80 4.26 6.39
C SER A 249 10.00 5.76 6.17
N LYS A 250 10.21 6.55 7.24
CA LYS A 250 10.49 7.99 7.22
C LYS A 250 11.83 8.34 7.88
N SER A 251 12.65 7.33 8.19
CA SER A 251 13.97 7.48 8.80
C SER A 251 15.06 7.30 7.76
N LEU A 252 16.22 7.94 7.96
CA LEU A 252 17.43 7.67 7.17
C LEU A 252 17.93 6.21 7.35
N ALA A 253 17.41 5.50 8.36
CA ALA A 253 17.66 4.08 8.60
C ALA A 253 16.81 3.14 7.70
N ALA A 254 15.85 3.65 6.92
CA ALA A 254 15.18 2.87 5.89
C ALA A 254 16.04 2.75 4.62
N ALA A 255 16.88 1.71 4.58
CA ALA A 255 17.36 1.20 3.30
C ALA A 255 16.18 0.57 2.53
N PRO A 256 16.15 0.70 1.18
CA PRO A 256 15.33 -0.16 0.31
C PRO A 256 15.63 -1.64 0.55
N VAL A 257 14.66 -2.49 0.28
CA VAL A 257 14.88 -3.96 0.28
C VAL A 257 15.80 -4.31 -0.89
N ASP A 258 16.92 -4.98 -0.63
CA ASP A 258 17.84 -5.40 -1.69
C ASP A 258 17.28 -6.64 -2.41
N ALA A 259 16.89 -6.45 -3.68
CA ALA A 259 16.39 -7.52 -4.52
C ALA A 259 17.45 -8.57 -4.89
N ARG A 260 18.75 -8.30 -4.66
CA ARG A 260 19.87 -9.20 -4.97
C ARG A 260 20.23 -10.13 -3.81
N ASP A 261 19.87 -9.74 -2.59
CA ASP A 261 20.02 -10.55 -1.36
C ASP A 261 18.71 -10.48 -0.55
N PRO A 262 17.64 -11.16 -1.01
CA PRO A 262 16.30 -11.05 -0.43
C PRO A 262 16.13 -11.78 0.91
N LEU A 263 16.90 -12.84 1.16
CA LEU A 263 16.73 -13.73 2.33
C LEU A 263 16.87 -13.02 3.68
N PRO A 264 17.87 -12.13 3.92
CA PRO A 264 17.96 -11.37 5.17
C PRO A 264 16.71 -10.53 5.46
N ALA A 265 16.16 -9.86 4.44
CA ALA A 265 14.95 -9.05 4.58
C ALA A 265 13.71 -9.92 4.84
N LEU A 266 13.56 -11.03 4.12
CA LEU A 266 12.47 -11.99 4.34
C LEU A 266 12.51 -12.58 5.76
N ARG A 267 13.66 -13.09 6.21
CA ARG A 267 13.84 -13.67 7.55
C ARG A 267 13.57 -12.66 8.67
N ALA A 268 14.03 -11.42 8.52
CA ALA A 268 13.79 -10.37 9.51
C ALA A 268 12.32 -9.92 9.57
N ALA A 269 11.65 -9.82 8.42
CA ALA A 269 10.21 -9.52 8.37
C ALA A 269 9.38 -10.65 9.01
N TRP A 270 9.73 -11.90 8.71
CA TRP A 270 9.09 -13.09 9.27
C TRP A 270 9.20 -13.16 10.80
N ALA A 271 10.41 -12.89 11.34
CA ALA A 271 10.65 -12.80 12.77
C ALA A 271 9.90 -11.63 13.44
N LEU A 272 9.80 -10.47 12.79
CA LEU A 272 9.01 -9.33 13.29
C LEU A 272 7.50 -9.58 13.28
N LEU A 273 7.01 -10.45 12.40
CA LEU A 273 5.63 -10.98 12.44
C LEU A 273 5.44 -12.05 13.53
N GLY A 274 6.40 -12.24 14.44
CA GLY A 274 6.32 -13.18 15.57
C GLY A 274 6.27 -14.66 15.16
N GLN A 275 6.53 -14.97 13.89
CA GLN A 275 6.48 -16.33 13.37
C GLN A 275 7.68 -17.16 13.85
N ILE A 276 7.60 -18.48 13.71
CA ILE A 276 8.72 -19.35 14.11
C ILE A 276 9.98 -19.05 13.28
N PRO A 277 11.19 -19.18 13.86
CA PRO A 277 12.44 -18.95 13.13
C PRO A 277 12.56 -19.86 11.90
N ALA A 278 12.98 -19.27 10.77
CA ALA A 278 13.27 -20.02 9.55
C ALA A 278 14.57 -20.84 9.70
N PRO A 279 14.62 -22.11 9.24
CA PRO A 279 15.83 -22.94 9.25
C PRO A 279 17.04 -22.20 8.69
N ALA A 280 18.22 -22.37 9.29
CA ALA A 280 19.40 -21.56 8.98
C ALA A 280 19.90 -21.77 7.53
N ASP A 281 19.68 -22.96 7.00
CA ASP A 281 19.97 -23.47 5.66
C ASP A 281 18.86 -23.18 4.63
N LEU A 282 17.71 -22.62 5.02
CA LEU A 282 16.61 -22.34 4.10
C LEU A 282 17.01 -21.34 2.98
N HIS A 283 16.95 -21.83 1.73
CA HIS A 283 17.17 -21.06 0.52
C HIS A 283 15.91 -20.27 0.08
N LEU A 284 16.06 -19.36 -0.89
CA LEU A 284 15.01 -18.43 -1.32
C LEU A 284 13.84 -19.14 -2.03
N ASP A 285 14.17 -20.07 -2.91
CA ASP A 285 13.25 -20.95 -3.62
C ASP A 285 12.39 -21.80 -2.68
N ALA A 286 12.96 -22.26 -1.56
CA ALA A 286 12.25 -22.98 -0.51
C ALA A 286 11.54 -22.06 0.51
N PHE A 287 11.75 -20.74 0.47
CA PHE A 287 11.29 -19.85 1.56
C PHE A 287 9.76 -19.88 1.72
N TRP A 288 9.02 -19.70 0.62
CA TRP A 288 7.55 -19.62 0.69
C TRP A 288 6.87 -20.98 0.89
N SER A 289 7.41 -22.05 0.29
CA SER A 289 6.88 -23.41 0.48
C SER A 289 7.02 -23.88 1.93
N TRP A 290 8.07 -23.43 2.64
CA TRP A 290 8.20 -23.60 4.09
C TRP A 290 7.34 -22.61 4.90
N ALA A 291 7.35 -21.32 4.57
CA ALA A 291 6.72 -20.28 5.38
C ALA A 291 5.19 -20.35 5.38
N ILE A 292 4.57 -20.65 4.24
CA ILE A 292 3.10 -20.62 4.09
C ILE A 292 2.40 -21.62 5.03
N PRO A 293 2.81 -22.91 5.13
CA PRO A 293 2.27 -23.84 6.13
C PRO A 293 2.45 -23.40 7.59
N GLU A 294 3.50 -22.64 7.88
CA GLU A 294 3.89 -22.20 9.24
C GLU A 294 3.24 -20.87 9.67
N TRP A 295 2.60 -20.15 8.74
CA TRP A 295 1.93 -18.88 9.01
C TRP A 295 0.84 -19.03 10.07
N ARG A 296 0.95 -18.27 11.16
CA ARG A 296 -0.10 -18.13 12.17
C ARG A 296 -0.30 -16.64 12.46
N ILE A 297 -1.38 -16.06 11.97
CA ILE A 297 -1.68 -14.63 12.19
C ILE A 297 -1.80 -14.28 13.68
N ALA A 298 -2.26 -15.22 14.52
CA ALA A 298 -2.32 -15.07 15.97
C ALA A 298 -0.95 -14.96 16.68
N ARG A 299 0.17 -15.22 15.98
CA ARG A 299 1.53 -14.93 16.47
C ARG A 299 2.01 -13.52 16.15
N VAL A 300 1.33 -12.79 15.24
CA VAL A 300 1.70 -11.41 14.92
C VAL A 300 1.49 -10.53 16.16
N PRO A 301 2.47 -9.70 16.56
CA PRO A 301 2.34 -8.91 17.78
C PRO A 301 1.09 -8.02 17.77
N SER A 302 0.25 -8.15 18.80
CA SER A 302 -0.92 -7.30 19.07
C SER A 302 -0.52 -5.92 19.62
N LYS A 303 0.36 -5.25 18.89
CA LYS A 303 0.85 -3.89 19.13
C LYS A 303 0.78 -3.11 17.83
N THR A 304 0.51 -1.81 17.90
CA THR A 304 0.48 -0.95 16.71
C THR A 304 1.87 -0.63 16.15
N ALA A 305 2.93 -0.91 16.91
CA ALA A 305 4.32 -0.71 16.48
C ALA A 305 5.31 -1.68 17.14
N VAL A 306 6.42 -1.95 16.44
CA VAL A 306 7.58 -2.74 16.87
C VAL A 306 8.88 -2.06 16.43
N VAL A 307 9.94 -2.14 17.23
CA VAL A 307 11.26 -1.61 16.86
C VAL A 307 11.97 -2.62 15.96
N CYS A 308 12.58 -2.15 14.87
CA CYS A 308 13.38 -2.99 13.98
C CYS A 308 14.60 -3.54 14.72
N PRO A 309 14.98 -4.82 14.55
CA PRO A 309 16.25 -5.34 15.06
C PRO A 309 17.41 -4.45 14.56
N ASN A 310 18.35 -4.11 15.45
CA ASN A 310 19.45 -3.17 15.18
C ASN A 310 19.01 -1.76 14.72
N GLY A 311 17.75 -1.37 14.92
CA GLY A 311 17.25 -0.03 14.69
C GLY A 311 17.18 0.44 13.23
N SER A 312 17.47 -0.43 12.27
CA SER A 312 17.61 -0.11 10.84
C SER A 312 17.15 -1.24 9.94
N SER A 313 16.86 -0.96 8.67
CA SER A 313 16.51 -2.00 7.69
C SER A 313 17.60 -3.07 7.61
N PRO A 314 17.25 -4.37 7.52
CA PRO A 314 18.20 -5.43 7.21
C PRO A 314 18.96 -5.09 5.92
N ARG A 315 20.29 -5.05 6.00
CA ARG A 315 21.16 -4.84 4.84
C ARG A 315 21.53 -6.19 4.23
N ALA A 316 21.78 -6.20 2.93
CA ALA A 316 22.48 -7.31 2.29
C ALA A 316 23.80 -7.56 3.00
N ARG A 317 24.31 -8.80 2.97
CA ARG A 317 25.69 -9.05 3.40
C ARG A 317 26.62 -8.24 2.50
N GLU A 318 27.53 -7.47 3.08
CA GLU A 318 28.65 -6.95 2.28
C GLU A 318 29.36 -8.16 1.67
N PRO A 319 29.70 -8.14 0.35
CA PRO A 319 30.52 -9.19 -0.21
C PRO A 319 31.82 -9.19 0.59
N SER A 320 32.10 -10.29 1.28
CA SER A 320 33.26 -10.40 2.14
C SER A 320 34.47 -9.99 1.33
N ALA A 321 35.09 -8.86 1.66
CA ALA A 321 36.33 -8.46 1.04
C ALA A 321 37.31 -9.61 1.28
N HIS A 322 37.59 -10.40 0.24
CA HIS A 322 38.60 -11.41 0.31
C HIS A 322 39.86 -10.69 0.75
N THR A 323 40.33 -11.01 1.96
CA THR A 323 41.52 -10.41 2.54
C THR A 323 42.69 -10.85 1.66
N PHE A 324 42.97 -10.06 0.63
CA PHE A 324 44.08 -10.29 -0.27
C PHE A 324 45.32 -9.93 0.53
N THR A 325 45.78 -10.89 1.32
CA THR A 325 47.04 -10.83 2.06
C THR A 325 48.14 -10.67 1.03
N PRO A 326 48.81 -9.50 0.95
CA PRO A 326 49.89 -9.33 0.01
C PRO A 326 51.00 -10.28 0.44
N ARG A 327 51.40 -11.21 -0.44
CA ARG A 327 52.65 -11.95 -0.21
C ARG A 327 53.80 -10.93 -0.15
N PRO A 328 54.73 -11.04 0.82
CA PRO A 328 55.88 -10.16 0.85
C PRO A 328 56.71 -10.36 -0.42
N SER A 329 56.92 -9.27 -1.16
CA SER A 329 57.73 -9.27 -2.36
C SER A 329 59.22 -9.28 -2.00
N ASN A 330 59.89 -10.40 -2.24
CA ASN A 330 61.34 -10.39 -2.41
C ASN A 330 61.65 -9.68 -3.74
N GLY A 331 62.55 -8.69 -3.71
CA GLY A 331 63.21 -8.20 -4.92
C GLY A 331 64.12 -9.28 -5.54
N PRO A 332 64.72 -9.05 -6.73
CA PRO A 332 65.60 -7.88 -6.87
C PRO A 332 65.63 -7.19 -8.26
N GLN A 333 66.40 -6.10 -8.27
CA GLN A 333 67.22 -5.57 -9.36
C GLN A 333 66.60 -5.05 -10.69
N SER A 334 67.00 -3.80 -10.94
CA SER A 334 67.05 -3.03 -12.19
C SER A 334 67.43 -3.79 -13.46
N ASP A 335 66.82 -3.39 -14.60
CA ASP A 335 67.61 -2.74 -15.67
C ASP A 335 66.78 -1.81 -16.59
N ARG A 336 67.45 -1.22 -17.60
CA ARG A 336 67.18 0.06 -18.28
C ARG A 336 66.20 0.10 -19.49
N LEU A 337 65.58 1.29 -19.62
CA LEU A 337 65.38 2.15 -20.82
C LEU A 337 64.47 1.77 -22.02
N GLN A 338 63.98 2.87 -22.64
CA GLN A 338 63.32 3.07 -23.96
C GLN A 338 61.77 3.00 -23.98
N SER A 339 61.01 3.81 -24.74
CA SER A 339 60.97 5.27 -25.08
C SER A 339 60.10 5.47 -26.34
N ALA A 340 59.18 6.45 -26.35
CA ALA A 340 58.31 6.87 -27.47
C ALA A 340 57.29 5.82 -28.00
N GLY A 341 56.14 6.17 -28.60
CA GLY A 341 55.51 7.47 -28.90
C GLY A 341 54.03 7.26 -29.35
N PRO A 342 53.23 8.32 -29.60
CA PRO A 342 51.77 8.21 -29.80
C PRO A 342 51.33 8.23 -31.28
N ASP A 343 50.10 7.77 -31.59
CA ASP A 343 49.38 8.21 -32.80
C ASP A 343 47.84 8.23 -32.61
N GLN A 344 47.15 8.88 -33.55
CA GLN A 344 45.77 9.37 -33.50
C GLN A 344 44.84 8.71 -34.55
N ARG A 345 43.55 9.13 -34.53
CA ARG A 345 42.51 9.00 -35.58
C ARG A 345 41.91 7.58 -35.73
N HIS A 346 40.59 7.37 -35.78
CA HIS A 346 39.59 8.00 -36.65
C HIS A 346 38.14 7.79 -36.13
N GLY A 347 37.25 8.75 -36.41
CA GLY A 347 35.82 8.47 -36.71
C GLY A 347 35.59 8.52 -38.23
N PRO A 348 34.34 8.53 -38.78
CA PRO A 348 33.06 8.88 -38.13
C PRO A 348 31.84 8.04 -38.62
N ALA A 349 30.65 8.66 -38.67
CA ALA A 349 29.35 8.25 -39.25
C ALA A 349 28.44 7.37 -38.35
N LEU A 350 27.31 7.85 -37.82
CA LEU A 350 26.06 8.36 -38.45
C LEU A 350 25.13 7.27 -39.00
N LEU A 351 23.95 7.13 -38.39
CA LEU A 351 22.65 6.97 -39.07
C LEU A 351 21.52 7.45 -38.14
N ARG A 352 20.42 7.92 -38.73
CA ARG A 352 19.32 8.68 -38.09
C ARG A 352 17.97 7.99 -38.33
N GLU A 353 17.08 8.04 -37.33
CA GLU A 353 15.62 8.23 -37.45
C GLU A 353 14.80 7.13 -38.23
N PRO A 354 13.44 7.13 -38.22
CA PRO A 354 12.51 8.05 -37.55
C PRO A 354 11.39 7.41 -36.68
N TYR A 355 10.73 8.27 -35.89
CA TYR A 355 9.35 8.12 -35.40
C TYR A 355 8.31 8.14 -36.54
N PRO A 356 7.09 7.61 -36.34
CA PRO A 356 5.89 8.09 -37.02
C PRO A 356 5.00 8.95 -36.11
N ASP A 357 4.40 9.97 -36.72
CA ASP A 357 3.68 11.08 -36.09
C ASP A 357 2.16 10.82 -35.91
N ALA A 358 1.47 11.75 -35.26
CA ALA A 358 0.02 11.67 -34.97
C ALA A 358 -0.88 12.40 -35.98
N GLY A 359 -2.15 11.95 -36.09
CA GLY A 359 -3.29 12.74 -36.58
C GLY A 359 -4.19 12.04 -37.61
N PRO A 360 -5.36 12.63 -37.98
CA PRO A 360 -6.02 13.80 -37.40
C PRO A 360 -7.45 13.50 -36.87
N ALA A 361 -8.08 14.53 -36.28
CA ALA A 361 -9.51 14.50 -35.93
C ALA A 361 -10.42 14.65 -37.16
N SER A 362 -11.65 14.14 -37.09
CA SER A 362 -12.74 14.47 -38.02
C SER A 362 -13.98 14.99 -37.30
N LEU A 363 -14.52 16.09 -37.81
CA LEU A 363 -15.86 16.60 -37.49
C LEU A 363 -16.83 16.13 -38.60
N GLY A 364 -18.04 15.74 -38.24
CA GLY A 364 -19.06 15.35 -39.21
C GLY A 364 -20.46 15.23 -38.60
N ASN A 365 -21.36 16.13 -38.99
CA ASN A 365 -22.76 16.15 -38.55
C ASN A 365 -23.53 14.89 -38.97
N ARG A 366 -24.40 14.40 -38.07
CA ARG A 366 -25.86 14.26 -38.31
C ARG A 366 -26.62 14.14 -37.00
#